data_AF-A0A958D309-F1
#
_entry.id   AF-A0A958D309-F1
#
_cell.length_a   1.000
_cell.length_b   1.000
_cell.length_c   1.000
_cell.angle_alpha   90.00
_cell.angle_beta   90.00
_cell.angle_gamma   90.00
#
_symmetry.space_group_name_H-M   'P 1'
#
loop_
_entity.id
_entity.type
_entity.pdbx_description
1 polymer ?
#
loop_
_entity_poly.entity_id
_entity_poly.type
_entity_poly.pdbx_seq_one_letter_code
_entity_poly.pdbx_strand_id
1 'polypeptide(L)'
;KTSLGLRIRSVGENPSVAEVSGINVARTRYMCVVVGGMLMGFAGAVYSLDYNPVWNYNFLMGWGFIALALVFFSLWNPWILLGGSLLFGFLWQLSLNPQLFLPGVFSRYIWRTVPFVITLLVLLVMSTKWFRAKWGSAKPEALGEPYVKG
;
A
#
# COMPACT_ATOMS: atom_id res chain seq x y z
N LYS A 1 11.80 -4.56 -17.41
CA LYS A 1 11.88 -3.10 -17.16
C LYS A 1 11.07 -2.41 -18.24
N THR A 2 10.11 -1.54 -17.90
CA THR A 2 9.30 -0.81 -18.88
C THR A 2 9.75 0.64 -18.97
N SER A 3 9.65 1.25 -20.16
CA SER A 3 10.02 2.66 -20.38
C SER A 3 9.19 3.60 -19.50
N LEU A 4 7.90 3.31 -19.36
CA LEU A 4 6.98 4.07 -18.50
C LEU A 4 7.39 4.01 -17.03
N GLY A 5 7.77 2.83 -16.51
CA GLY A 5 8.19 2.69 -15.11
C GLY A 5 9.48 3.43 -14.79
N LEU A 6 10.43 3.48 -15.74
CA LEU A 6 11.66 4.26 -15.60
C LEU A 6 11.38 5.76 -15.58
N ARG A 7 10.47 6.24 -16.46
CA ARG A 7 10.07 7.65 -16.50
C ARG A 7 9.38 8.13 -15.22
N ILE A 8 8.54 7.29 -14.62
CA ILE A 8 7.90 7.62 -13.34
C ILE A 8 8.94 7.69 -12.22
N ARG A 9 9.88 6.74 -12.16
CA ARG A 9 10.95 6.74 -11.15
C ARG A 9 11.87 7.96 -11.30
N SER A 10 12.30 8.28 -12.52
CA SER A 10 13.17 9.45 -12.75
C SER A 10 12.50 10.76 -12.34
N VAL A 11 11.20 10.91 -12.62
CA VAL A 11 10.40 12.07 -12.17
C VAL A 11 10.27 12.16 -10.64
N GLY A 12 10.28 11.02 -9.95
CA GLY A 12 10.22 10.93 -8.50
C GLY A 12 11.57 11.13 -7.80
N GLU A 13 12.67 10.74 -8.43
CA GLU A 13 14.02 10.99 -7.92
C GLU A 13 14.44 12.43 -8.18
N ASN A 14 14.53 12.85 -9.45
CA ASN A 14 14.97 14.20 -9.79
C ASN A 14 14.15 14.79 -10.96
N PRO A 15 13.17 15.65 -10.67
CA PRO A 15 12.29 16.21 -11.70
C PRO A 15 13.01 17.13 -12.69
N SER A 16 14.03 17.90 -12.26
CA SER A 16 14.75 18.81 -13.17
C SER A 16 15.58 18.02 -14.18
N VAL A 17 16.24 16.95 -13.75
CA VAL A 17 16.99 16.05 -14.64
C VAL A 17 16.04 15.31 -15.60
N ALA A 18 14.87 14.89 -15.13
CA ALA A 18 13.86 14.25 -15.96
C ALA A 18 13.33 15.19 -17.07
N GLU A 19 13.19 16.49 -16.78
CA GLU A 19 12.78 17.49 -17.77
C GLU A 19 13.83 17.70 -18.86
N VAL A 20 15.11 17.82 -18.49
CA VAL A 20 16.23 17.96 -19.46
C VAL A 20 16.31 16.75 -20.40
N SER A 21 15.93 15.56 -19.93
CA SER A 21 15.86 14.35 -20.73
C SER A 21 14.55 14.19 -21.54
N GLY A 22 13.73 15.25 -21.62
CA GLY A 22 12.55 15.34 -22.48
C GLY A 22 11.28 14.73 -21.87
N ILE A 23 11.26 14.42 -20.58
CA ILE A 23 10.07 13.90 -19.89
C ILE A 23 9.24 15.07 -19.37
N ASN A 24 7.96 15.12 -19.75
CA ASN A 24 7.03 16.10 -19.19
C ASN A 24 6.65 15.72 -17.75
N VAL A 25 7.38 16.29 -16.78
CA VAL A 25 7.24 16.05 -15.33
C VAL A 25 5.82 16.31 -14.85
N ALA A 26 5.23 17.46 -15.21
CA ALA A 26 3.89 17.84 -14.79
C ALA A 26 2.86 16.80 -15.25
N ARG A 27 2.86 16.45 -16.55
CA ARG A 27 1.95 15.45 -17.10
C ARG A 27 2.12 14.10 -16.42
N THR A 28 3.35 13.66 -16.18
CA THR A 28 3.60 12.38 -15.49
C THR A 28 3.08 12.38 -14.06
N ARG A 29 3.33 13.45 -13.28
CA ARG A 29 2.81 13.58 -11.90
C ARG A 29 1.28 13.59 -11.88
N TYR A 30 0.63 14.37 -12.73
CA TYR A 30 -0.82 14.42 -12.82
C TYR A 30 -1.43 13.07 -13.22
N MET A 31 -0.85 12.38 -14.21
CA MET A 31 -1.30 11.04 -14.60
C MET A 31 -1.21 10.06 -13.44
N CYS A 32 -0.11 10.07 -12.66
CA CYS A 32 0.03 9.21 -11.49
C CYS A 32 -1.02 9.50 -10.41
N VAL A 33 -1.29 10.78 -10.13
CA VAL A 33 -2.31 11.19 -9.14
C VAL A 33 -3.71 10.83 -9.59
N VAL A 34 -4.06 11.07 -10.86
CA VAL A 34 -5.39 10.76 -11.40
C VAL A 34 -5.64 9.26 -11.38
N VAL A 35 -4.69 8.45 -11.85
CA VAL A 35 -4.81 6.98 -11.84
C VAL A 35 -4.87 6.46 -10.40
N GLY A 36 -4.04 6.98 -9.49
CA GLY A 36 -4.10 6.62 -8.07
C GLY A 36 -5.44 6.99 -7.41
N GLY A 37 -5.97 8.17 -7.73
CA GLY A 37 -7.29 8.62 -7.27
C GLY A 37 -8.43 7.76 -7.80
N MET A 38 -8.38 7.36 -9.07
CA MET A 38 -9.36 6.42 -9.65
C MET A 38 -9.35 5.07 -8.94
N LEU A 39 -8.17 4.51 -8.65
CA LEU A 39 -8.04 3.25 -7.93
C LEU A 39 -8.55 3.35 -6.48
N MET A 40 -8.26 4.46 -5.79
CA MET A 40 -8.78 4.71 -4.44
C MET A 40 -10.31 4.88 -4.45
N GLY A 41 -10.86 5.58 -5.44
CA GLY A 41 -12.30 5.72 -5.62
C GLY A 41 -12.99 4.36 -5.87
N PHE A 42 -12.38 3.52 -6.71
CA PHE A 42 -12.88 2.16 -6.95
C PHE A 42 -12.88 1.30 -5.68
N ALA A 43 -11.80 1.36 -4.89
CA ALA A 43 -11.72 0.66 -3.61
C ALA A 43 -12.82 1.11 -2.63
N GLY A 44 -13.10 2.42 -2.56
CA GLY A 44 -14.20 2.97 -1.75
C GLY A 44 -15.58 2.55 -2.23
N ALA A 45 -15.80 2.47 -3.55
CA ALA A 45 -17.06 2.00 -4.12
C ALA A 45 -17.32 0.53 -3.78
N VAL A 46 -16.31 -0.34 -3.93
CA VAL A 46 -16.41 -1.76 -3.55
C VAL A 46 -16.71 -1.90 -2.06
N TYR A 47 -16.02 -1.13 -1.21
CA TYR A 47 -16.25 -1.18 0.23
C TYR A 47 -17.69 -0.81 0.61
N SER A 48 -18.22 0.28 0.04
CA SER A 48 -19.54 0.81 0.37
C SER A 48 -20.70 0.01 -0.26
N LEU A 49 -20.49 -0.65 -1.40
CA LEU A 49 -21.55 -1.37 -2.10
C LEU A 49 -21.61 -2.86 -1.75
N ASP A 50 -20.47 -3.50 -1.52
CA ASP A 50 -20.38 -4.95 -1.33
C ASP A 50 -19.99 -5.33 0.11
N TYR A 51 -18.92 -4.76 0.65
CA TYR A 51 -18.36 -5.22 1.92
C TYR A 51 -19.18 -4.79 3.14
N ASN A 52 -19.63 -3.54 3.19
CA ASN A 52 -20.46 -3.05 4.29
C ASN A 52 -21.54 -2.09 3.77
N PRO A 53 -22.66 -2.58 3.23
CA PRO A 53 -23.69 -1.73 2.61
C PRO A 53 -24.49 -0.89 3.62
N VAL A 54 -24.29 -1.09 4.93
CA VAL A 54 -25.06 -0.41 5.98
C VAL A 54 -24.26 0.77 6.55
N TRP A 55 -24.80 1.97 6.41
CA TRP A 55 -24.21 3.17 6.98
C TRP A 55 -24.08 3.08 8.51
N ASN A 56 -22.89 3.39 9.01
CA ASN A 56 -22.57 3.43 10.44
C ASN A 56 -21.71 4.67 10.75
N TYR A 57 -21.84 5.22 11.96
CA TYR A 57 -21.07 6.40 12.42
C TYR A 57 -19.54 6.23 12.29
N ASN A 58 -19.04 5.00 12.39
CA ASN A 58 -17.61 4.67 12.31
C ASN A 58 -17.28 3.74 11.14
N PHE A 59 -17.79 4.08 9.95
CA PHE A 59 -17.79 3.21 8.77
C PHE A 59 -16.43 2.63 8.35
N LEU A 60 -15.34 3.39 8.50
CA LEU A 60 -13.98 2.99 8.09
C LEU A 60 -13.10 2.49 9.25
N MET A 61 -13.54 2.61 10.52
CA MET A 61 -12.83 2.13 11.72
C MET A 61 -11.29 2.34 11.73
N GLY A 62 -10.78 3.45 11.18
CA GLY A 62 -9.34 3.75 11.16
C GLY A 62 -8.51 2.98 10.10
N TRP A 63 -9.13 2.33 9.13
CA TRP A 63 -8.44 1.52 8.11
C TRP A 63 -7.46 2.30 7.23
N GLY A 64 -7.64 3.62 7.12
CA GLY A 64 -6.67 4.49 6.43
C GLY A 64 -5.27 4.46 7.06
N PHE A 65 -5.17 4.29 8.37
CA PHE A 65 -3.87 4.18 9.05
C PHE A 65 -3.13 2.90 8.67
N ILE A 66 -3.87 1.79 8.45
CA ILE A 66 -3.31 0.51 8.00
C ILE A 66 -2.78 0.65 6.57
N ALA A 67 -3.50 1.35 5.70
CA ALA A 67 -3.04 1.61 4.34
C ALA A 67 -1.71 2.41 4.33
N LEU A 68 -1.61 3.45 5.16
CA LEU A 68 -0.35 4.20 5.33
C LEU A 68 0.77 3.28 5.81
N ALA A 69 0.52 2.49 6.85
CA ALA A 69 1.50 1.53 7.39
C ALA A 69 2.00 0.58 6.29
N LEU A 70 1.10 -0.03 5.51
CA LEU A 70 1.47 -0.92 4.41
C LEU A 70 2.38 -0.23 3.38
N VAL A 71 2.10 1.02 3.01
CA VAL A 71 2.95 1.78 2.07
C VAL A 71 4.35 1.99 2.64
N PHE A 72 4.45 2.45 3.89
CA PHE A 72 5.76 2.66 4.53
C PHE A 72 6.55 1.36 4.64
N PHE A 73 5.90 0.28 5.04
CA PHE A 73 6.55 -1.00 5.24
C PHE A 73 6.84 -1.76 3.94
N SER A 74 6.17 -1.42 2.85
CA SER A 74 6.46 -1.96 1.50
C SER A 74 7.78 -1.46 0.90
N LEU A 75 8.51 -0.57 1.58
CA LEU A 75 9.74 0.05 1.08
C LEU A 75 9.59 0.65 -0.32
N TRP A 76 8.47 1.32 -0.57
CA TRP A 76 8.13 1.95 -1.86
C TRP A 76 8.11 0.99 -3.05
N ASN A 77 8.09 -0.33 -2.81
CA ASN A 77 8.05 -1.35 -3.83
C ASN A 77 6.59 -1.82 -4.05
N PRO A 78 6.01 -1.59 -5.25
CA PRO A 78 4.60 -1.89 -5.50
C PRO A 78 4.28 -3.38 -5.40
N TRP A 79 5.23 -4.26 -5.71
CA TRP A 79 5.02 -5.71 -5.64
C TRP A 79 4.92 -6.19 -4.19
N ILE A 80 5.73 -5.61 -3.32
CA ILE A 80 5.70 -5.91 -1.89
C ILE A 80 4.42 -5.33 -1.27
N LEU A 81 4.01 -4.14 -1.70
CA LEU A 81 2.76 -3.52 -1.27
C LEU A 81 1.55 -4.40 -1.62
N LEU A 82 1.49 -4.92 -2.86
CA LEU A 82 0.42 -5.82 -3.30
C LEU A 82 0.43 -7.15 -2.53
N GLY A 83 1.59 -7.76 -2.33
CA GLY A 83 1.70 -8.99 -1.54
C GLY A 83 1.29 -8.79 -0.09
N GLY A 84 1.74 -7.68 0.51
CA GLY A 84 1.40 -7.31 1.89
C GLY A 84 -0.08 -6.99 2.08
N SER A 85 -0.71 -6.28 1.14
CA SER A 85 -2.14 -5.96 1.22
C SER A 85 -3.02 -7.20 1.04
N LEU A 86 -2.69 -8.10 0.12
CA LEU A 86 -3.41 -9.37 -0.07
C LEU A 86 -3.30 -10.27 1.16
N LEU A 87 -2.09 -10.42 1.69
CA LEU A 87 -1.86 -11.21 2.91
C LEU A 87 -2.61 -10.59 4.10
N PHE A 88 -2.56 -9.27 4.25
CA PHE A 88 -3.30 -8.58 5.32
C PHE A 88 -4.81 -8.81 5.19
N GLY A 89 -5.38 -8.63 4.00
CA GLY A 89 -6.81 -8.88 3.76
C GLY A 89 -7.22 -10.32 4.03
N PHE A 90 -6.40 -11.30 3.61
CA PHE A 90 -6.64 -12.71 3.88
C PHE A 90 -6.68 -13.01 5.38
N LEU A 91 -5.69 -12.52 6.13
CA LEU A 91 -5.60 -12.72 7.58
C LEU A 91 -6.72 -12.02 8.33
N TRP A 92 -7.14 -10.85 7.84
CA TRP A 92 -8.29 -10.14 8.39
C TRP A 92 -9.56 -10.98 8.30
N GLN A 93 -9.85 -11.54 7.11
CA GLN A 93 -11.03 -12.39 6.92
C GLN A 93 -10.95 -13.69 7.73
N LEU A 94 -9.75 -14.27 7.87
CA LEU A 94 -9.51 -15.43 8.72
C LEU A 94 -9.82 -15.15 10.20
N SER A 95 -9.45 -13.97 10.69
CA SER A 95 -9.76 -13.51 12.06
C SER A 95 -11.25 -13.33 12.32
N LEU A 96 -12.03 -12.95 11.31
CA LEU A 96 -13.48 -12.79 11.45
C LEU A 96 -14.22 -14.13 11.50
N ASN A 97 -13.74 -15.13 10.75
CA ASN A 97 -14.38 -16.44 10.63
C ASN A 97 -13.41 -17.59 10.95
N PRO A 98 -12.85 -17.65 12.16
CA PRO A 98 -11.82 -18.64 12.49
C PRO A 98 -12.36 -20.09 12.46
N GLN A 99 -13.64 -20.25 12.77
CA GLN A 99 -14.33 -21.55 12.77
C GLN A 99 -14.47 -22.14 11.37
N LEU A 100 -14.40 -21.33 10.31
CA LEU A 100 -14.51 -21.79 8.93
C LEU A 100 -13.26 -22.57 8.48
N PHE A 101 -12.10 -22.24 9.05
CA PHE A 101 -10.80 -22.80 8.65
C PHE A 101 -10.21 -23.75 9.70
N LEU A 102 -10.40 -23.46 10.99
CA LEU A 102 -9.84 -24.24 12.10
C LEU A 102 -10.88 -24.40 13.23
N PRO A 103 -11.88 -25.29 13.03
CA PRO A 103 -12.92 -25.51 14.03
C PRO A 103 -12.32 -26.06 15.33
N GLY A 104 -12.62 -25.40 16.46
CA GLY A 104 -12.33 -25.90 17.81
C GLY A 104 -10.92 -25.70 18.36
N VAL A 105 -10.00 -25.06 17.64
CA VAL A 105 -8.58 -24.99 18.06
C VAL A 105 -8.29 -23.89 19.10
N PHE A 106 -8.92 -22.72 19.00
CA PHE A 106 -8.71 -21.61 19.93
C PHE A 106 -9.99 -20.79 20.18
N SER A 107 -10.06 -20.13 21.35
CA SER A 107 -11.14 -19.20 21.69
C SER A 107 -11.20 -18.02 20.70
N ARG A 108 -12.41 -17.53 20.41
CA ARG A 108 -12.69 -16.44 19.45
C ARG A 108 -11.88 -15.17 19.71
N TYR A 109 -11.50 -14.93 20.97
CA TYR A 109 -10.69 -13.77 21.37
C TYR A 109 -9.24 -13.87 20.89
N ILE A 110 -8.63 -15.05 20.89
CA ILE A 110 -7.25 -15.27 20.45
C ILE A 110 -7.15 -15.04 18.93
N TRP A 111 -8.16 -15.50 18.19
CA TRP A 111 -8.26 -15.30 16.75
C TRP A 111 -8.32 -13.83 16.33
N ARG A 112 -8.91 -12.95 17.14
CA ARG A 112 -8.95 -11.50 16.87
C ARG A 112 -7.58 -10.83 16.98
N THR A 113 -6.60 -11.46 17.62
CA THR A 113 -5.23 -10.92 17.77
C THR A 113 -4.30 -11.39 16.65
N VAL A 114 -4.66 -12.47 15.93
CA VAL A 114 -3.86 -13.08 14.86
C VAL A 114 -3.43 -12.09 13.77
N PRO A 115 -4.30 -11.21 13.22
CA PRO A 115 -3.89 -10.28 12.17
C PRO A 115 -2.79 -9.35 12.64
N PHE A 116 -2.85 -8.89 13.89
CA PHE A 116 -1.88 -7.97 14.49
C PHE A 116 -0.55 -8.64 14.81
N VAL A 117 -0.57 -9.89 15.29
CA VAL A 117 0.67 -10.66 15.53
C VAL A 117 1.38 -10.91 14.20
N ILE A 118 0.64 -11.28 13.17
CA ILE A 118 1.23 -11.55 11.86
C ILE A 118 1.72 -10.27 11.19
N THR A 119 1.01 -9.13 11.32
CA THR A 119 1.56 -7.86 10.84
C THR A 119 2.89 -7.56 11.53
N LEU A 120 2.97 -7.75 12.85
CA LEU A 120 4.21 -7.54 13.60
C LEU A 120 5.35 -8.46 13.13
N LEU A 121 5.06 -9.73 12.83
CA LEU A 121 6.03 -10.66 12.24
C LEU A 121 6.48 -10.24 10.84
N VAL A 122 5.53 -9.88 9.97
CA VAL A 122 5.83 -9.37 8.62
C VAL A 122 6.74 -8.14 8.71
N LEU A 123 6.48 -7.25 9.66
CA LEU A 123 7.30 -6.06 9.90
C LEU A 123 8.71 -6.38 10.36
N LEU A 124 8.87 -7.35 11.27
CA LEU A 124 10.18 -7.81 11.70
C LEU A 124 10.99 -8.37 10.51
N VAL A 125 10.35 -9.18 9.67
CA VAL A 125 10.98 -9.73 8.46
C VAL A 125 11.37 -8.61 7.49
N MET A 126 10.46 -7.67 7.23
CA MET A 126 10.72 -6.53 6.32
C MET A 126 11.80 -5.58 6.86
N SER A 127 11.92 -5.43 8.18
CA SER A 127 12.95 -4.63 8.84
C SER A 127 14.32 -5.28 8.80
N THR A 128 14.42 -6.58 8.50
CA THR A 128 15.69 -7.29 8.47
C THR A 128 16.61 -6.73 7.37
N LYS A 129 17.91 -6.54 7.68
CA LYS A 129 18.89 -5.91 6.78
C LYS A 129 18.94 -6.59 5.41
N TRP A 130 18.86 -7.92 5.39
CA TRP A 130 18.82 -8.71 4.16
C TRP A 130 17.62 -8.38 3.28
N PHE A 131 16.42 -8.29 3.86
CA PHE A 131 15.19 -8.02 3.12
C PHE A 131 15.22 -6.61 2.53
N ARG A 132 15.64 -5.62 3.34
CA ARG A 132 15.80 -4.23 2.88
C ARG A 132 16.83 -4.10 1.76
N ALA A 133 17.98 -4.77 1.86
CA ALA A 133 19.01 -4.70 0.84
C ALA A 133 18.58 -5.34 -0.49
N LYS A 134 17.81 -6.42 -0.44
CA LYS A 134 17.37 -7.16 -1.63
C LYS A 134 16.15 -6.55 -2.31
N TRP A 135 15.22 -5.97 -1.53
CA TRP A 135 13.89 -5.60 -2.01
C TRP A 135 13.51 -4.14 -1.76
N GLY A 136 14.28 -3.41 -0.95
CA GLY A 136 14.04 -2.01 -0.65
C GLY A 136 14.26 -1.13 -1.88
N SER A 137 13.23 -0.38 -2.27
CA SER A 137 13.39 0.72 -3.22
C SER A 137 13.72 1.99 -2.43
N ALA A 138 14.60 2.82 -2.97
CA ALA A 138 14.86 4.13 -2.40
C ALA A 138 13.54 4.92 -2.38
N LYS A 139 13.29 5.62 -1.26
CA LYS A 139 12.24 6.63 -1.19
C LYS A 139 12.49 7.63 -2.33
N PRO A 140 11.46 8.08 -3.07
CA PRO A 140 11.64 9.14 -4.05
C PRO A 140 12.20 10.39 -3.36
N GLU A 141 13.33 10.91 -3.85
CA GLU A 141 14.01 12.05 -3.21
C GLU A 141 13.17 13.32 -3.29
N ALA A 142 12.53 13.58 -4.44
CA ALA A 142 11.66 14.73 -4.64
C ALA A 142 10.22 14.53 -4.09
N LEU A 143 10.02 13.61 -3.14
CA LEU A 143 8.71 13.37 -2.55
C LEU A 143 8.28 14.54 -1.67
N GLY A 144 7.18 15.19 -2.05
CA GLY A 144 6.63 16.35 -1.32
C GLY A 144 7.21 17.69 -1.75
N GLU A 145 8.19 17.70 -2.67
CA GLU A 145 8.75 18.92 -3.22
C GLU A 145 7.88 19.46 -4.38
N PRO A 146 7.43 20.73 -4.29
CA PRO A 146 6.77 21.39 -5.40
C PRO A 146 7.67 21.42 -6.63
N TYR A 147 7.14 20.97 -7.77
CA TYR A 147 7.84 21.12 -9.04
C TYR A 147 7.59 22.52 -9.59
N VAL A 148 8.67 23.29 -9.74
CA VAL A 148 8.67 24.58 -10.41
C VAL A 148 9.34 24.39 -11.77
N LYS A 149 8.63 24.77 -12.83
CA LYS A 149 9.16 24.67 -14.19
C LYS A 149 10.20 25.77 -14.40
N GLY A 150 11.40 25.37 -14.84
CA GLY A 150 12.50 26.27 -15.23
C GLY A 150 12.32 26.85 -16.63
#